data_AF-A0A959IDS3-F1
#
_entry.id   AF-A0A959IDS3-F1
#
_cell.length_a   1.000
_cell.length_b   1.000
_cell.length_c   1.000
_cell.angle_alpha   90.00
_cell.angle_beta   90.00
_cell.angle_gamma   90.00
#
_symmetry.space_group_name_H-M   'P 1'
#
loop_
_entity.id
_entity.type
_entity.pdbx_description
1 polymer ?
#
loop_
_entity_poly.entity_id
_entity_poly.type
_entity_poly.pdbx_seq_one_letter_code
_entity_poly.pdbx_strand_id
1 'polypeptide(L)'
;TAQNATFDITAPGSSPELDAAMQFAADVWSDYLLSDVPVKVNVVFFPLGINQFLGLTVPNGRKDFPGAPQAGTWYPSCLANALAGEELNPGEADMDIIINTSHSWYLGIDGNPANNQFDFVSTFLHEMGHGLGIASLANAENFIGSFGAIEEGMFAPFTTSFPFPELGGLPGAYDRFLETSDGDLLTDPLLFANPSGELFGAFTGNAVYFNGPLGSQANNGGRPRIHAPGSFSFGSSITHLNESSFSTASGNGLMTPFSDLGEVEHEPGPIVLGMLQDLGWSV
;
A
#
# COMPACT_ATOMS: atom_id res chain seq x y z
N THR A 1 8.90 25.53 5.75
CA THR A 1 8.65 25.49 4.29
C THR A 1 8.58 24.05 3.95
N ALA A 2 7.43 23.54 3.52
CA ALA A 2 7.29 22.13 3.19
C ALA A 2 8.29 21.79 2.07
N GLN A 3 9.09 20.74 2.30
CA GLN A 3 10.03 20.18 1.33
C GLN A 3 9.49 18.87 0.77
N ASN A 4 9.97 18.47 -0.40
CA ASN A 4 9.69 17.15 -0.96
C ASN A 4 10.17 16.07 0.02
N ALA A 5 9.37 15.01 0.17
CA ALA A 5 9.71 13.88 1.00
C ALA A 5 10.97 13.21 0.46
N THR A 6 11.86 12.80 1.37
CA THR A 6 13.08 12.07 1.01
C THR A 6 12.95 10.62 1.44
N PHE A 7 13.54 9.71 0.67
CA PHE A 7 13.50 8.27 0.94
C PHE A 7 14.90 7.75 1.23
N ASP A 8 15.08 7.18 2.42
CA ASP A 8 16.32 6.54 2.84
C ASP A 8 16.20 5.03 2.62
N ILE A 9 16.71 4.56 1.47
CA ILE A 9 16.62 3.14 1.08
C ILE A 9 17.83 2.36 1.60
N THR A 10 17.57 1.29 2.35
CA THR A 10 18.56 0.30 2.78
C THR A 10 18.28 -1.02 2.07
N ALA A 11 19.15 -1.41 1.13
CA ALA A 11 18.96 -2.59 0.29
C ALA A 11 20.20 -3.50 0.26
N PRO A 12 20.48 -4.27 1.33
CA PRO A 12 21.68 -5.11 1.38
C PRO A 12 21.69 -6.15 0.24
N GLY A 13 22.79 -6.16 -0.52
CA GLY A 13 22.95 -7.09 -1.64
C GLY A 13 22.36 -6.60 -2.97
N SER A 14 21.99 -5.33 -3.08
CA SER A 14 21.63 -4.69 -4.35
C SER A 14 22.82 -4.59 -5.32
N SER A 15 22.51 -4.25 -6.58
CA SER A 15 23.47 -3.86 -7.61
C SER A 15 23.29 -2.37 -7.96
N PRO A 16 24.27 -1.73 -8.62
CA PRO A 16 24.12 -0.34 -9.05
C PRO A 16 22.88 -0.08 -9.93
N GLU A 17 22.48 -1.05 -10.75
CA GLU A 17 21.27 -0.96 -11.58
C GLU A 17 19.99 -1.01 -10.74
N LEU A 18 19.95 -1.89 -9.72
CA LEU A 18 18.85 -1.94 -8.77
C LEU A 18 18.78 -0.66 -7.94
N ASP A 19 19.91 -0.15 -7.46
CA ASP A 19 19.98 1.11 -6.70
C ASP A 19 19.45 2.27 -7.54
N ALA A 20 19.84 2.35 -8.82
CA ALA A 20 19.34 3.37 -9.73
C ALA A 20 17.82 3.26 -9.98
N ALA A 21 17.30 2.05 -10.14
CA ALA A 21 15.87 1.83 -10.35
C ALA A 21 15.03 2.12 -9.10
N MET A 22 15.51 1.70 -7.91
CA MET A 22 14.86 2.03 -6.64
C MET A 22 14.90 3.54 -6.36
N GLN A 23 16.03 4.20 -6.64
CA GLN A 23 16.14 5.65 -6.50
C GLN A 23 15.19 6.38 -7.45
N PHE A 24 15.06 5.92 -8.70
CA PHE A 24 14.12 6.51 -9.64
C PHE A 24 12.68 6.45 -9.13
N ALA A 25 12.24 5.30 -8.59
CA ALA A 25 10.90 5.20 -8.01
C ALA A 25 10.72 6.09 -6.77
N ALA A 26 11.75 6.22 -5.94
CA ALA A 26 11.75 7.14 -4.81
C ALA A 26 11.68 8.61 -5.25
N ASP A 27 12.37 8.99 -6.32
CA ASP A 27 12.33 10.33 -6.89
C ASP A 27 10.92 10.65 -7.42
N VAL A 28 10.25 9.68 -8.08
CA VAL A 28 8.85 9.82 -8.51
C VAL A 28 7.95 10.14 -7.31
N TRP A 29 8.02 9.36 -6.22
CA TRP A 29 7.24 9.68 -5.02
C TRP A 29 7.64 11.02 -4.38
N SER A 30 8.92 11.37 -4.41
CA SER A 30 9.45 12.64 -3.89
C SER A 30 8.87 13.85 -4.64
N ASP A 31 8.63 13.74 -5.94
CA ASP A 31 8.03 14.80 -6.74
C ASP A 31 6.58 15.11 -6.35
N TYR A 32 5.90 14.16 -5.70
CA TYR A 32 4.51 14.30 -5.28
C TYR A 32 4.34 14.54 -3.78
N LEU A 33 5.13 13.91 -2.91
CA LEU A 33 4.88 13.95 -1.47
C LEU A 33 5.72 15.00 -0.77
N LEU A 34 5.14 15.68 0.22
CA LEU A 34 5.84 16.62 1.09
C LEU A 34 5.98 16.06 2.50
N SER A 35 7.20 16.07 3.04
CA SER A 35 7.49 15.67 4.43
C SER A 35 8.80 16.27 4.92
N ASP A 36 8.78 16.78 6.14
CA ASP A 36 10.00 17.22 6.84
C ASP A 36 10.74 16.05 7.51
N VAL A 37 10.13 14.86 7.57
CA VAL A 37 10.73 13.62 8.13
C VAL A 37 10.99 12.63 6.99
N PRO A 38 12.23 12.12 6.83
CA PRO A 38 12.56 11.11 5.82
C PRO A 38 11.75 9.81 6.00
N VAL A 39 11.41 9.18 4.88
CA VAL A 39 10.78 7.85 4.84
C VAL A 39 11.88 6.80 4.73
N LYS A 40 11.95 5.89 5.71
CA LYS A 40 12.98 4.83 5.75
C LYS A 40 12.45 3.54 5.13
N VAL A 41 13.09 3.08 4.07
CA VAL A 41 12.68 1.88 3.33
C VAL A 41 13.75 0.80 3.49
N ASN A 42 13.39 -0.36 4.03
CA ASN A 42 14.28 -1.52 4.04
C ASN A 42 13.85 -2.50 2.94
N VAL A 43 14.82 -2.97 2.14
CA VAL A 43 14.55 -3.83 0.98
C VAL A 43 15.22 -5.18 1.16
N VAL A 44 14.45 -6.24 0.92
CA VAL A 44 14.89 -7.63 1.02
C VAL A 44 14.71 -8.33 -0.32
N PHE A 45 15.81 -8.85 -0.87
CA PHE A 45 15.80 -9.64 -2.10
C PHE A 45 15.70 -11.13 -1.77
N PHE A 46 14.66 -11.83 -2.24
CA PHE A 46 14.45 -13.23 -1.91
C PHE A 46 13.90 -14.06 -3.10
N PRO A 47 14.45 -15.26 -3.38
CA PRO A 47 13.94 -16.10 -4.46
C PRO A 47 12.73 -16.93 -3.99
N LEU A 48 11.52 -16.49 -4.34
CA LEU A 48 10.26 -17.15 -3.93
C LEU A 48 9.68 -18.13 -4.98
N GLY A 49 10.26 -18.15 -6.18
CA GLY A 49 9.73 -18.87 -7.34
C GLY A 49 8.76 -18.02 -8.16
N ILE A 50 8.60 -18.39 -9.44
CA ILE A 50 7.86 -17.60 -10.44
C ILE A 50 6.34 -17.60 -10.28
N ASN A 51 5.78 -18.48 -9.43
CA ASN A 51 4.33 -18.55 -9.17
C ASN A 51 3.94 -17.75 -7.91
N GLN A 52 4.89 -17.04 -7.31
CA GLN A 52 4.66 -16.16 -6.17
C GLN A 52 4.61 -14.70 -6.63
N PHE A 53 4.19 -13.82 -5.73
CA PHE A 53 4.10 -12.38 -5.95
C PHE A 53 5.40 -11.76 -6.51
N LEU A 54 5.26 -10.59 -7.14
CA LEU A 54 6.36 -9.78 -7.67
C LEU A 54 7.11 -9.07 -6.53
N GLY A 55 6.34 -8.38 -5.69
CA GLY A 55 6.77 -7.76 -4.46
C GLY A 55 5.76 -7.96 -3.32
N LEU A 56 6.18 -7.60 -2.12
CA LEU A 56 5.33 -7.54 -0.93
C LEU A 56 5.86 -6.43 -0.03
N THR A 57 4.96 -5.60 0.48
CA THR A 57 5.30 -4.55 1.44
C THR A 57 4.65 -4.80 2.79
N VAL A 58 5.44 -4.65 3.85
CA VAL A 58 4.96 -4.63 5.24
C VAL A 58 5.21 -3.24 5.81
N PRO A 59 4.19 -2.38 5.95
CA PRO A 59 4.34 -1.08 6.60
C PRO A 59 4.51 -1.24 8.12
N ASN A 60 5.40 -0.43 8.72
CA ASN A 60 5.45 -0.24 10.16
C ASN A 60 4.28 0.66 10.60
N GLY A 61 3.81 0.51 11.84
CA GLY A 61 2.55 1.11 12.30
C GLY A 61 2.71 1.97 13.55
N ARG A 62 2.02 3.12 13.58
CA ARG A 62 1.80 3.94 14.78
C ARG A 62 0.32 4.22 14.98
N LYS A 63 -0.13 4.20 16.22
CA LYS A 63 -1.51 4.55 16.61
C LYS A 63 -1.50 5.53 17.78
N ASP A 64 -2.55 6.33 17.89
CA ASP A 64 -2.79 7.23 19.03
C ASP A 64 -1.61 8.15 19.37
N PHE A 65 -0.79 8.51 18.39
CA PHE A 65 0.33 9.44 18.57
C PHE A 65 -0.20 10.89 18.71
N PRO A 66 0.57 11.81 19.31
CA PRO A 66 0.19 13.22 19.36
C PRO A 66 -0.06 13.78 17.95
N GLY A 67 -1.27 14.27 17.69
CA GLY A 67 -1.66 14.76 16.37
C GLY A 67 -2.31 13.73 15.43
N ALA A 68 -2.50 12.48 15.88
CA ALA A 68 -3.22 11.47 15.11
C ALA A 68 -4.65 11.96 14.74
N PRO A 69 -5.04 11.92 13.45
CA PRO A 69 -6.35 12.40 13.00
C PRO A 69 -7.54 11.68 13.65
N GLN A 70 -7.38 10.37 13.91
CA GLN A 70 -8.43 9.54 14.50
C GLN A 70 -7.85 8.58 15.54
N ALA A 71 -8.45 8.56 16.74
CA ALA A 71 -8.09 7.61 17.78
C ALA A 71 -8.45 6.16 17.40
N GLY A 72 -7.73 5.19 17.97
CA GLY A 72 -7.96 3.77 17.72
C GLY A 72 -7.78 3.39 16.25
N THR A 73 -6.83 4.03 15.57
CA THR A 73 -6.55 3.83 14.14
C THR A 73 -5.05 3.70 13.94
N TRP A 74 -4.63 2.72 13.14
CA TRP A 74 -3.24 2.53 12.76
C TRP A 74 -2.89 3.35 11.52
N TYR A 75 -1.75 4.03 11.56
CA TYR A 75 -1.19 4.77 10.44
C TYR A 75 0.15 4.12 10.08
N PRO A 76 0.51 4.02 8.78
CA PRO A 76 1.90 3.76 8.41
C PRO A 76 2.81 4.75 9.13
N SER A 77 3.92 4.28 9.68
CA SER A 77 4.76 5.12 10.54
C SER A 77 5.32 6.34 9.80
N CYS A 78 5.61 6.23 8.49
CA CYS A 78 6.00 7.36 7.66
C CYS A 78 4.91 8.45 7.58
N LEU A 79 3.64 8.06 7.41
CA LEU A 79 2.51 9.00 7.45
C LEU A 79 2.32 9.58 8.86
N ALA A 80 2.47 8.76 9.91
CA ALA A 80 2.41 9.23 11.28
C ALA A 80 3.50 10.27 11.60
N ASN A 81 4.73 10.03 11.11
CA ASN A 81 5.85 10.96 11.23
C ASN A 81 5.58 12.27 10.49
N ALA A 82 5.06 12.20 9.26
CA ALA A 82 4.70 13.38 8.47
C ALA A 82 3.60 14.21 9.16
N LEU A 83 2.58 13.55 9.73
CA LEU A 83 1.50 14.21 10.47
C LEU A 83 1.96 14.83 11.79
N ALA A 84 2.87 14.17 12.51
CA ALA A 84 3.43 14.69 13.76
C ALA A 84 4.51 15.77 13.54
N GLY A 85 5.13 15.79 12.36
CA GLY A 85 6.28 16.65 12.06
C GLY A 85 7.56 16.23 12.79
N GLU A 86 7.60 15.01 13.33
CA GLU A 86 8.76 14.45 14.05
C GLU A 86 8.86 12.93 13.86
N GLU A 87 10.05 12.39 14.12
CA GLU A 87 10.33 10.96 14.08
C GLU A 87 9.71 10.23 15.29
N LEU A 88 8.75 9.34 15.05
CA LEU A 88 8.05 8.55 16.07
C LEU A 88 8.61 7.12 16.22
N ASN A 89 9.48 6.67 15.31
CA ASN A 89 10.05 5.33 15.26
C ASN A 89 11.58 5.35 15.06
N PRO A 90 12.35 6.00 15.95
CA PRO A 90 13.78 6.14 15.79
C PRO A 90 14.48 4.77 15.75
N GLY A 91 15.27 4.54 14.71
CA GLY A 91 16.02 3.30 14.51
C GLY A 91 15.25 2.15 13.85
N GLU A 92 13.96 2.34 13.54
CA GLU A 92 13.13 1.38 12.81
C GLU A 92 12.89 1.88 11.38
N ALA A 93 12.82 0.97 10.40
CA ALA A 93 12.32 1.31 9.07
C ALA A 93 10.82 1.64 9.13
N ASP A 94 10.34 2.42 8.16
CA ASP A 94 8.91 2.71 8.01
C ASP A 94 8.18 1.64 7.20
N MET A 95 8.92 0.88 6.39
CA MET A 95 8.41 -0.24 5.63
C MET A 95 9.53 -1.22 5.29
N ASP A 96 9.15 -2.49 5.20
CA ASP A 96 9.94 -3.52 4.53
C ASP A 96 9.33 -3.84 3.18
N ILE A 97 10.14 -3.78 2.12
CA ILE A 97 9.77 -4.20 0.77
C ILE A 97 10.54 -5.48 0.42
N ILE A 98 9.82 -6.55 0.16
CA ILE A 98 10.37 -7.82 -0.28
C ILE A 98 10.22 -7.93 -1.79
N ILE A 99 11.34 -8.12 -2.49
CA ILE A 99 11.37 -8.31 -3.95
C ILE A 99 11.65 -9.77 -4.28
N ASN A 100 10.80 -10.36 -5.11
CA ASN A 100 10.99 -11.72 -5.60
C ASN A 100 12.03 -11.76 -6.73
N THR A 101 13.23 -12.26 -6.43
CA THR A 101 14.33 -12.33 -7.41
C THR A 101 14.22 -13.48 -8.40
N SER A 102 13.16 -14.29 -8.33
CA SER A 102 12.95 -15.41 -9.26
C SER A 102 12.39 -14.97 -10.61
N HIS A 103 11.89 -13.74 -10.69
CA HIS A 103 11.30 -13.17 -11.91
C HIS A 103 12.35 -12.56 -12.83
N SER A 104 12.00 -12.45 -14.11
CA SER A 104 12.81 -11.80 -15.12
C SER A 104 12.58 -10.29 -15.04
N TRP A 105 13.51 -9.56 -14.42
CA TRP A 105 13.38 -8.12 -14.19
C TRP A 105 14.00 -7.28 -15.31
N TYR A 106 13.29 -6.23 -15.71
CA TYR A 106 13.84 -5.09 -16.43
C TYR A 106 14.23 -4.01 -15.41
N LEU A 107 15.51 -3.65 -15.37
CA LEU A 107 16.06 -2.70 -14.41
C LEU A 107 16.31 -1.30 -15.02
N GLY A 108 15.95 -1.10 -16.28
CA GLY A 108 16.06 0.20 -16.93
C GLY A 108 14.99 1.16 -16.43
N ILE A 109 15.32 2.45 -16.40
CA ILE A 109 14.43 3.54 -15.95
C ILE A 109 13.77 4.30 -17.11
N ASP A 110 13.87 3.76 -18.33
CA ASP A 110 13.35 4.38 -19.56
C ASP A 110 12.01 3.80 -20.01
N GLY A 111 11.44 2.87 -19.23
CA GLY A 111 10.14 2.25 -19.50
C GLY A 111 10.11 1.37 -20.75
N ASN A 112 11.21 0.70 -21.10
CA ASN A 112 11.27 -0.19 -22.27
C ASN A 112 11.58 -1.66 -21.93
N PRO A 113 10.83 -2.33 -21.04
CA PRO A 113 10.99 -3.76 -20.78
C PRO A 113 10.72 -4.59 -22.03
N ALA A 114 11.44 -5.71 -22.19
CA ALA A 114 11.03 -6.70 -23.19
C ALA A 114 9.71 -7.37 -22.77
N ASN A 115 8.95 -7.90 -23.73
CA ASN A 115 7.65 -8.57 -23.50
C ASN A 115 7.73 -9.84 -22.61
N ASN A 116 8.92 -10.21 -22.12
CA ASN A 116 9.17 -11.33 -21.21
C ASN A 116 9.84 -10.88 -19.90
N GLN A 117 9.78 -9.60 -19.58
CA GLN A 117 10.29 -9.02 -18.34
C GLN A 117 9.18 -8.26 -17.62
N PHE A 118 9.24 -8.25 -16.29
CA PHE A 118 8.50 -7.29 -15.46
C PHE A 118 9.35 -6.02 -15.30
N ASP A 119 8.71 -4.86 -15.35
CA ASP A 119 9.37 -3.60 -15.07
C ASP A 119 9.58 -3.43 -13.56
N PHE A 120 10.84 -3.39 -13.13
CA PHE A 120 11.17 -3.32 -11.71
C PHE A 120 10.75 -1.98 -11.08
N VAL A 121 10.90 -0.87 -11.81
CA VAL A 121 10.49 0.45 -11.32
C VAL A 121 9.00 0.47 -11.01
N SER A 122 8.17 -0.05 -11.91
CA SER A 122 6.72 -0.12 -11.73
C SER A 122 6.35 -0.94 -10.49
N THR A 123 6.98 -2.10 -10.32
CA THR A 123 6.78 -2.93 -9.12
C THR A 123 7.24 -2.22 -7.85
N PHE A 124 8.45 -1.66 -7.85
CA PHE A 124 8.99 -1.02 -6.64
C PHE A 124 8.19 0.25 -6.27
N LEU A 125 7.74 1.01 -7.26
CA LEU A 125 6.87 2.17 -7.08
C LEU A 125 5.51 1.77 -6.46
N HIS A 126 4.93 0.65 -6.93
CA HIS A 126 3.72 0.04 -6.37
C HIS A 126 3.91 -0.37 -4.92
N GLU A 127 4.98 -1.10 -4.61
CA GLU A 127 5.31 -1.53 -3.25
C GLU A 127 5.50 -0.34 -2.30
N MET A 128 6.17 0.72 -2.75
CA MET A 128 6.26 1.97 -1.99
C MET A 128 4.86 2.57 -1.73
N GLY A 129 3.93 2.51 -2.68
CA GLY A 129 2.54 2.95 -2.52
C GLY A 129 1.82 2.25 -1.36
N HIS A 130 2.04 0.94 -1.18
CA HIS A 130 1.54 0.22 -0.01
C HIS A 130 2.15 0.75 1.29
N GLY A 131 3.48 0.92 1.33
CA GLY A 131 4.20 1.46 2.48
C GLY A 131 3.76 2.87 2.87
N LEU A 132 3.36 3.68 1.90
CA LEU A 132 2.86 5.05 2.08
C LEU A 132 1.41 5.12 2.59
N GLY A 133 0.66 4.01 2.54
CA GLY A 133 -0.64 3.91 3.17
C GLY A 133 -1.78 3.41 2.30
N ILE A 134 -1.52 3.02 1.04
CA ILE A 134 -2.50 2.27 0.24
C ILE A 134 -2.46 0.79 0.68
N ALA A 135 -2.77 0.58 1.95
CA ALA A 135 -2.63 -0.70 2.65
C ALA A 135 -3.82 -0.92 3.58
N SER A 136 -4.59 -1.97 3.35
CA SER A 136 -5.67 -2.39 4.24
C SER A 136 -5.16 -3.34 5.33
N LEU A 137 -5.67 -3.22 6.56
CA LEU A 137 -5.47 -4.22 7.62
C LEU A 137 -6.55 -5.32 7.60
N ALA A 138 -7.25 -5.49 6.48
CA ALA A 138 -8.26 -6.53 6.32
C ALA A 138 -7.63 -7.92 6.29
N ASN A 139 -8.27 -8.86 6.99
CA ASN A 139 -8.01 -10.29 6.88
C ASN A 139 -9.35 -11.02 6.76
N ALA A 140 -9.32 -12.23 6.18
CA ALA A 140 -10.50 -13.08 6.14
C ALA A 140 -10.12 -14.55 6.18
N GLU A 141 -10.68 -15.28 7.14
CA GLU A 141 -10.46 -16.71 7.31
C GLU A 141 -11.77 -17.38 7.75
N ASN A 142 -12.03 -18.60 7.28
CA ASN A 142 -13.19 -19.39 7.71
C ASN A 142 -14.54 -18.63 7.60
N PHE A 143 -14.73 -17.86 6.53
CA PHE A 143 -15.91 -17.01 6.26
C PHE A 143 -16.12 -15.88 7.27
N ILE A 144 -15.07 -15.47 7.98
CA ILE A 144 -15.07 -14.36 8.92
C ILE A 144 -14.04 -13.34 8.46
N GLY A 145 -14.50 -12.12 8.21
CA GLY A 145 -13.69 -10.96 7.87
C GLY A 145 -13.37 -10.15 9.11
N SER A 146 -12.21 -9.51 9.12
CA SER A 146 -11.73 -8.72 10.23
C SER A 146 -10.81 -7.59 9.76
N PHE A 147 -10.70 -6.55 10.56
CA PHE A 147 -9.62 -5.58 10.47
C PHE A 147 -8.66 -5.76 11.64
N GLY A 148 -7.35 -5.61 11.40
CA GLY A 148 -6.34 -5.63 12.46
C GLY A 148 -6.13 -7.00 13.11
N ALA A 149 -6.57 -8.08 12.46
CA ALA A 149 -6.26 -9.46 12.85
C ALA A 149 -5.20 -10.05 11.90
N ILE A 150 -4.08 -9.35 11.81
CA ILE A 150 -2.89 -9.74 11.06
C ILE A 150 -1.78 -9.99 12.07
N GLU A 151 -1.07 -11.09 11.91
CA GLU A 151 0.04 -11.49 12.76
C GLU A 151 1.31 -11.62 11.91
N GLU A 152 2.48 -11.35 12.50
CA GLU A 152 3.77 -11.41 11.79
C GLU A 152 3.97 -12.74 11.06
N GLY A 153 3.53 -13.86 11.67
CA GLY A 153 3.65 -15.20 11.07
C GLY A 153 2.91 -15.38 9.74
N MET A 154 1.96 -14.50 9.41
CA MET A 154 1.28 -14.49 8.11
C MET A 154 2.21 -14.07 6.96
N PHE A 155 3.32 -13.41 7.27
CA PHE A 155 4.34 -13.00 6.30
C PHE A 155 5.52 -13.99 6.23
N ALA A 156 5.40 -15.18 6.83
CA ALA A 156 6.44 -16.19 6.74
C ALA A 156 6.82 -16.48 5.26
N PRO A 157 8.12 -16.64 4.94
CA PRO A 157 9.26 -16.83 5.84
C PRO A 157 9.94 -15.52 6.30
N PHE A 158 9.33 -14.36 6.07
CA PHE A 158 9.92 -13.07 6.40
C PHE A 158 9.70 -12.70 7.87
N THR A 159 10.59 -11.86 8.37
CA THR A 159 10.52 -11.21 9.68
C THR A 159 10.77 -9.75 9.44
N THR A 160 9.99 -8.88 10.09
CA THR A 160 10.13 -7.45 9.87
C THR A 160 11.43 -6.93 10.46
N SER A 161 11.98 -5.86 9.88
CA SER A 161 13.16 -5.14 10.38
C SER A 161 12.84 -4.32 11.64
N PHE A 162 11.57 -4.21 11.99
CA PHE A 162 11.02 -3.52 13.15
C PHE A 162 10.10 -4.46 13.96
N PRO A 163 9.79 -4.15 15.23
CA PRO A 163 8.84 -4.92 16.02
C PRO A 163 7.44 -4.86 15.39
N PHE A 164 6.88 -6.01 15.02
CA PHE A 164 5.53 -6.05 14.45
C PHE A 164 4.50 -5.54 15.49
N PRO A 165 3.64 -4.57 15.13
CA PRO A 165 2.71 -3.97 16.08
C PRO A 165 1.60 -4.94 16.49
N GLU A 166 1.18 -4.89 17.76
CA GLU A 166 -0.02 -5.57 18.24
C GLU A 166 -1.27 -4.84 17.74
N LEU A 167 -1.74 -5.19 16.53
CA LEU A 167 -2.80 -4.45 15.84
C LEU A 167 -4.14 -4.41 16.60
N GLY A 168 -4.41 -5.40 17.46
CA GLY A 168 -5.50 -5.36 18.45
C GLY A 168 -6.91 -5.34 17.85
N GLY A 169 -7.08 -5.80 16.61
CA GLY A 169 -8.38 -5.75 15.92
C GLY A 169 -8.80 -4.32 15.54
N LEU A 170 -7.85 -3.37 15.46
CA LEU A 170 -8.13 -2.00 15.05
C LEU A 170 -7.86 -1.82 13.55
N PRO A 171 -8.69 -1.02 12.85
CA PRO A 171 -8.47 -0.72 11.44
C PRO A 171 -7.30 0.25 11.23
N GLY A 172 -6.76 0.24 10.01
CA GLY A 172 -5.82 1.22 9.52
C GLY A 172 -6.52 2.51 9.02
N ALA A 173 -5.74 3.56 8.78
CA ALA A 173 -6.24 4.84 8.26
C ALA A 173 -6.96 4.67 6.92
N TYR A 174 -6.42 3.82 6.04
CA TYR A 174 -7.03 3.45 4.77
C TYR A 174 -8.40 2.77 4.94
N ASP A 175 -8.50 1.84 5.90
CA ASP A 175 -9.72 1.10 6.16
C ASP A 175 -10.88 2.01 6.59
N ARG A 176 -10.58 3.17 7.19
CA ARG A 176 -11.58 4.17 7.61
C ARG A 176 -12.35 4.79 6.45
N PHE A 177 -11.85 4.66 5.22
CA PHE A 177 -12.50 5.15 4.01
C PHE A 177 -13.24 4.08 3.24
N LEU A 178 -13.17 2.80 3.66
CA LEU A 178 -13.79 1.72 2.91
C LEU A 178 -15.27 1.59 3.24
N GLU A 179 -16.09 1.53 2.19
CA GLU A 179 -17.54 1.37 2.31
C GLU A 179 -18.16 0.47 1.25
N THR A 180 -19.38 0.03 1.52
CA THR A 180 -20.22 -0.71 0.58
C THR A 180 -20.74 0.19 -0.55
N SER A 181 -21.38 -0.40 -1.56
CA SER A 181 -22.10 0.35 -2.60
C SER A 181 -23.13 1.34 -2.04
N ASP A 182 -23.73 1.01 -0.89
CA ASP A 182 -24.80 1.78 -0.27
C ASP A 182 -24.27 2.92 0.62
N GLY A 183 -22.94 3.01 0.79
CA GLY A 183 -22.29 4.03 1.61
C GLY A 183 -22.15 3.65 3.09
N ASP A 184 -22.29 2.37 3.41
CA ASP A 184 -22.07 1.87 4.76
C ASP A 184 -20.56 1.67 5.01
N LEU A 185 -19.99 2.43 5.95
CA LEU A 185 -18.58 2.31 6.32
C LEU A 185 -18.29 0.94 6.93
N LEU A 186 -17.31 0.22 6.37
CA LEU A 186 -16.92 -1.11 6.83
C LEU A 186 -16.33 -1.10 8.25
N THR A 187 -15.86 0.06 8.72
CA THR A 187 -15.32 0.23 10.08
C THR A 187 -16.34 0.77 11.08
N ASP A 188 -17.61 0.91 10.69
CA ASP A 188 -18.69 1.27 11.63
C ASP A 188 -19.10 0.04 12.47
N PRO A 189 -18.81 0.02 13.79
CA PRO A 189 -19.11 -1.12 14.65
C PRO A 189 -20.60 -1.36 14.87
N LEU A 190 -21.48 -0.42 14.52
CA LEU A 190 -22.93 -0.60 14.58
C LEU A 190 -23.48 -1.36 13.35
N LEU A 191 -22.75 -1.34 12.24
CA LEU A 191 -23.11 -2.01 10.98
C LEU A 191 -22.34 -3.31 10.80
N PHE A 192 -21.05 -3.29 11.12
CA PHE A 192 -20.14 -4.41 10.94
C PHE A 192 -19.38 -4.70 12.24
N ALA A 193 -19.71 -5.82 12.89
CA ALA A 193 -18.86 -6.30 13.97
C ALA A 193 -17.48 -6.66 13.43
N ASN A 194 -16.44 -6.40 14.23
CA ASN A 194 -15.07 -6.81 13.89
C ASN A 194 -14.58 -7.81 14.96
N PRO A 195 -14.43 -9.10 14.63
CA PRO A 195 -14.62 -9.75 13.31
C PRO A 195 -16.09 -10.16 13.03
N SER A 196 -16.46 -10.39 11.76
CA SER A 196 -17.81 -10.85 11.38
C SER A 196 -17.93 -11.52 10.00
N GLY A 197 -19.06 -12.21 9.78
CA GLY A 197 -19.41 -12.74 8.45
C GLY A 197 -19.89 -11.66 7.49
N GLU A 198 -20.42 -10.55 8.00
CA GLU A 198 -20.80 -9.37 7.24
C GLU A 198 -19.57 -8.70 6.61
N LEU A 199 -18.47 -8.56 7.37
CA LEU A 199 -17.19 -8.11 6.81
C LEU A 199 -16.66 -9.07 5.74
N PHE A 200 -16.74 -10.38 5.95
CA PHE A 200 -16.36 -11.36 4.93
C PHE A 200 -17.18 -11.18 3.64
N GLY A 201 -18.50 -10.98 3.77
CA GLY A 201 -19.39 -10.73 2.65
C GLY A 201 -19.03 -9.45 1.89
N ALA A 202 -18.67 -8.38 2.60
CA ALA A 202 -18.19 -7.15 1.98
C ALA A 202 -16.85 -7.38 1.24
N PHE A 203 -15.88 -8.03 1.90
CA PHE A 203 -14.55 -8.26 1.33
C PHE A 203 -14.55 -9.15 0.10
N THR A 204 -15.60 -9.96 -0.07
CA THR A 204 -15.76 -10.88 -1.20
C THR A 204 -16.91 -10.51 -2.16
N GLY A 205 -17.49 -9.31 -2.00
CA GLY A 205 -18.70 -8.88 -2.69
C GLY A 205 -18.49 -8.09 -3.98
N ASN A 206 -17.24 -7.76 -4.34
CA ASN A 206 -16.88 -6.95 -5.52
C ASN A 206 -17.53 -5.55 -5.56
N ALA A 207 -17.95 -5.02 -4.42
CA ALA A 207 -18.70 -3.78 -4.31
C ALA A 207 -18.20 -2.90 -3.14
N VAL A 208 -16.88 -2.83 -2.99
CA VAL A 208 -16.20 -1.96 -2.01
C VAL A 208 -15.66 -0.72 -2.73
N TYR A 209 -15.79 0.43 -2.08
CA TYR A 209 -15.38 1.72 -2.61
C TYR A 209 -14.61 2.53 -1.56
N PHE A 210 -13.73 3.41 -2.01
CA PHE A 210 -13.01 4.36 -1.18
C PHE A 210 -13.77 5.68 -1.10
N ASN A 211 -14.12 6.13 0.11
CA ASN A 211 -14.93 7.30 0.40
C ASN A 211 -14.10 8.53 0.81
N GLY A 212 -12.99 8.75 0.12
CA GLY A 212 -12.20 9.97 0.27
C GLY A 212 -12.67 11.05 -0.71
N PRO A 213 -12.91 12.30 -0.27
CA PRO A 213 -13.35 13.36 -1.18
C PRO A 213 -12.32 13.69 -2.27
N LEU A 214 -11.01 13.62 -1.99
CA LEU A 214 -9.95 13.95 -2.94
C LEU A 214 -9.73 12.82 -3.94
N GLY A 215 -9.70 11.57 -3.48
CA GLY A 215 -9.70 10.38 -4.35
C GLY A 215 -10.95 10.32 -5.23
N SER A 216 -12.12 10.69 -4.69
CA SER A 216 -13.36 10.77 -5.48
C SER A 216 -13.31 11.89 -6.51
N GLN A 217 -12.76 13.05 -6.16
CA GLN A 217 -12.58 14.16 -7.11
C GLN A 217 -11.66 13.75 -8.26
N ALA A 218 -10.54 13.09 -7.96
CA ALA A 218 -9.61 12.57 -8.96
C ALA A 218 -10.26 11.52 -9.88
N ASN A 219 -11.26 10.78 -9.37
CA ASN A 219 -12.05 9.82 -10.13
C ASN A 219 -13.36 10.44 -10.69
N ASN A 220 -13.29 11.69 -11.19
CA ASN A 220 -14.41 12.39 -11.83
C ASN A 220 -15.68 12.50 -10.95
N GLY A 221 -15.52 12.59 -9.64
CA GLY A 221 -16.59 12.67 -8.65
C GLY A 221 -17.16 11.30 -8.22
N GLY A 222 -16.69 10.20 -8.80
CA GLY A 222 -17.07 8.85 -8.39
C GLY A 222 -16.13 8.29 -7.33
N ARG A 223 -16.63 7.49 -6.38
CA ARG A 223 -15.77 6.81 -5.40
C ARG A 223 -14.86 5.78 -6.10
N PRO A 224 -13.53 5.77 -5.87
CA PRO A 224 -12.66 4.74 -6.44
C PRO A 224 -13.08 3.35 -6.01
N ARG A 225 -13.22 2.43 -6.97
CA ARG A 225 -13.61 1.04 -6.69
C ARG A 225 -12.41 0.22 -6.22
N ILE A 226 -12.59 -0.53 -5.15
CA ILE A 226 -11.56 -1.36 -4.54
C ILE A 226 -11.66 -2.81 -5.02
N HIS A 227 -10.52 -3.49 -5.13
CA HIS A 227 -10.42 -4.90 -5.48
C HIS A 227 -10.96 -5.78 -4.34
N ALA A 228 -12.21 -6.22 -4.46
CA ALA A 228 -12.88 -7.12 -3.51
C ALA A 228 -13.35 -8.41 -4.23
N PRO A 229 -12.44 -9.29 -4.66
CA PRO A 229 -12.77 -10.44 -5.51
C PRO A 229 -13.65 -11.47 -4.78
N GLY A 230 -14.33 -12.35 -5.52
CA GLY A 230 -15.21 -13.40 -4.95
C GLY A 230 -14.50 -14.45 -4.08
N SER A 231 -13.18 -14.36 -3.93
CA SER A 231 -12.38 -15.17 -3.00
C SER A 231 -11.33 -14.26 -2.40
N PHE A 232 -11.32 -14.14 -1.07
CA PHE A 232 -10.37 -13.31 -0.37
C PHE A 232 -8.94 -13.84 -0.55
N SER A 233 -8.02 -12.93 -0.85
CA SER A 233 -6.59 -13.19 -0.96
C SER A 233 -5.86 -12.19 -0.08
N PHE A 234 -5.23 -12.69 0.99
CA PHE A 234 -4.43 -11.88 1.90
C PHE A 234 -3.30 -11.17 1.13
N GLY A 235 -3.06 -9.89 1.44
CA GLY A 235 -2.10 -9.04 0.72
C GLY A 235 -2.57 -8.53 -0.63
N SER A 236 -3.78 -8.90 -1.11
CA SER A 236 -4.32 -8.44 -2.40
C SER A 236 -5.73 -7.88 -2.30
N SER A 237 -6.65 -8.63 -1.70
CA SER A 237 -8.03 -8.18 -1.50
C SER A 237 -8.07 -6.95 -0.58
N ILE A 238 -8.93 -6.00 -0.91
CA ILE A 238 -9.24 -4.80 -0.13
C ILE A 238 -8.12 -3.74 -0.10
N THR A 239 -6.90 -4.08 -0.51
CA THR A 239 -5.78 -3.13 -0.55
C THR A 239 -5.54 -2.47 -1.91
N HIS A 240 -6.06 -3.04 -3.00
CA HIS A 240 -5.81 -2.55 -4.37
C HIS A 240 -7.00 -1.80 -4.96
N LEU A 241 -6.73 -0.94 -5.94
CA LEU A 241 -7.73 -0.47 -6.88
C LEU A 241 -8.26 -1.63 -7.74
N ASN A 242 -9.51 -1.52 -8.17
CA ASN A 242 -10.13 -2.54 -9.01
C ASN A 242 -9.60 -2.48 -10.46
N GLU A 243 -8.84 -3.51 -10.86
CA GLU A 243 -8.27 -3.69 -12.21
C GLU A 243 -9.24 -3.34 -13.35
N SER A 244 -10.47 -3.89 -13.32
CA SER A 244 -11.45 -3.66 -14.39
C SER A 244 -11.96 -2.22 -14.48
N SER A 245 -11.76 -1.44 -13.42
CA SER A 245 -12.11 -0.02 -13.36
C SER A 245 -10.92 0.89 -13.72
N PHE A 246 -9.69 0.41 -13.49
CA PHE A 246 -8.47 1.21 -13.56
C PHE A 246 -7.32 0.45 -14.25
N SER A 247 -7.51 0.01 -15.50
CA SER A 247 -6.44 -0.62 -16.28
C SER A 247 -5.24 0.30 -16.46
N THR A 248 -4.08 -0.23 -16.85
CA THR A 248 -2.86 0.55 -17.16
C THR A 248 -3.11 1.77 -18.06
N ALA A 249 -3.89 1.58 -19.13
CA ALA A 249 -4.22 2.63 -20.09
C ALA A 249 -5.05 3.79 -19.50
N SER A 250 -5.55 3.67 -18.26
CA SER A 250 -6.26 4.73 -17.55
C SER A 250 -5.33 5.75 -16.88
N GLY A 251 -4.03 5.45 -16.76
CA GLY A 251 -3.07 6.25 -15.98
C GLY A 251 -3.32 6.20 -14.47
N ASN A 252 -4.05 5.19 -13.99
CA ASN A 252 -4.32 4.92 -12.57
C ASN A 252 -4.09 3.43 -12.24
N GLY A 253 -3.34 2.71 -13.08
CA GLY A 253 -3.12 1.27 -12.97
C GLY A 253 -2.09 0.91 -11.90
N LEU A 254 -1.24 1.85 -11.45
CA LEU A 254 -0.13 1.52 -10.55
C LEU A 254 -0.56 0.67 -9.35
N MET A 255 -1.65 1.02 -8.66
CA MET A 255 -2.10 0.32 -7.44
C MET A 255 -3.20 -0.72 -7.69
N THR A 256 -3.30 -1.28 -8.90
CA THR A 256 -4.11 -2.48 -9.16
C THR A 256 -3.30 -3.75 -8.85
N PRO A 257 -3.94 -4.92 -8.62
CA PRO A 257 -3.26 -6.09 -8.05
C PRO A 257 -2.44 -6.91 -9.05
N PHE A 258 -2.45 -6.56 -10.34
CA PHE A 258 -1.82 -7.36 -11.39
C PHE A 258 -0.88 -6.49 -12.21
N SER A 259 0.21 -7.11 -12.66
CA SER A 259 1.13 -6.54 -13.63
C SER A 259 1.42 -7.60 -14.67
N ASP A 260 1.31 -7.22 -15.94
CA ASP A 260 1.64 -8.04 -17.10
C ASP A 260 3.12 -7.88 -17.50
N LEU A 261 3.65 -8.89 -18.20
CA LEU A 261 4.99 -8.79 -18.77
C LEU A 261 5.05 -7.69 -19.83
N GLY A 262 6.07 -6.83 -19.75
CA GLY A 262 6.23 -5.67 -20.62
C GLY A 262 5.36 -4.46 -20.24
N GLU A 263 4.57 -4.56 -19.18
CA GLU A 263 3.79 -3.44 -18.65
C GLU A 263 4.68 -2.43 -17.92
N VAL A 264 4.33 -1.15 -18.02
CA VAL A 264 5.07 -0.03 -17.43
C VAL A 264 4.09 0.95 -16.81
N GLU A 265 4.30 1.25 -15.54
CA GLU A 265 3.59 2.26 -14.74
C GLU A 265 4.61 3.03 -13.90
N HIS A 266 5.07 4.17 -14.42
CA HIS A 266 6.07 5.02 -13.74
C HIS A 266 5.45 6.26 -13.09
N GLU A 267 4.13 6.24 -12.85
CA GLU A 267 3.39 7.33 -12.22
C GLU A 267 2.36 6.77 -11.23
N PRO A 268 2.18 7.38 -10.04
CA PRO A 268 1.16 6.97 -9.07
C PRO A 268 -0.28 7.03 -9.59
N GLY A 269 -0.55 7.97 -10.50
CA GLY A 269 -1.88 8.28 -10.98
C GLY A 269 -2.67 9.20 -10.03
N PRO A 270 -3.54 10.08 -10.57
CA PRO A 270 -4.23 11.08 -9.78
C PRO A 270 -5.15 10.50 -8.71
N ILE A 271 -5.73 9.32 -8.92
CA ILE A 271 -6.62 8.70 -7.93
C ILE A 271 -5.85 8.30 -6.67
N VAL A 272 -4.70 7.64 -6.82
CA VAL A 272 -3.85 7.22 -5.68
C VAL A 272 -3.33 8.44 -4.94
N LEU A 273 -2.89 9.48 -5.66
CA LEU A 273 -2.47 10.74 -5.05
C LEU A 273 -3.60 11.39 -4.23
N GLY A 274 -4.83 11.43 -4.78
CA GLY A 274 -6.01 11.91 -4.06
C GLY A 274 -6.31 11.08 -2.82
N MET A 275 -6.20 9.75 -2.91
CA MET A 275 -6.37 8.86 -1.75
C MET A 275 -5.33 9.11 -0.67
N LEU A 276 -4.04 9.28 -1.02
CA LEU A 276 -2.99 9.62 -0.07
C LEU A 276 -3.24 10.97 0.61
N GLN A 277 -3.73 11.98 -0.12
CA GLN A 277 -4.14 13.25 0.47
C GLN A 277 -5.29 13.07 1.48
N ASP A 278 -6.28 12.24 1.16
CA ASP A 278 -7.37 11.92 2.09
C ASP A 278 -6.87 11.23 3.37
N LEU A 279 -5.82 10.40 3.29
CA LEU A 279 -5.17 9.80 4.46
C LEU A 279 -4.42 10.82 5.33
N GLY A 280 -4.02 11.95 4.74
CA GLY A 280 -3.34 13.05 5.43
C GLY A 280 -1.96 13.42 4.88
N TRP A 281 -1.50 12.81 3.78
CA TRP A 281 -0.30 13.28 3.11
C TRP A 281 -0.50 14.67 2.53
N SER A 282 0.56 15.48 2.57
CA SER A 282 0.63 16.70 1.76
C SER A 282 1.18 16.33 0.38
N VAL A 283 0.45 16.70 -0.67
CA VAL A 283 0.74 16.39 -2.08
C VAL A 283 0.58 17.63 -2.94
#